data_AF-A0A3B9DPR3-F1
#
_entry.id   AF-A0A3B9DPR3-F1
#
_cell.length_a   1.000
_cell.length_b   1.000
_cell.length_c   1.000
_cell.angle_alpha   90.00
_cell.angle_beta   90.00
_cell.angle_gamma   90.00
#
_symmetry.space_group_name_H-M   'P 1'
#
loop_
_entity.id
_entity.type
_entity.pdbx_description
1 polymer ?
#
loop_
_entity_poly.entity_id
_entity_poly.type
_entity_poly.pdbx_seq_one_letter_code
_entity_poly.pdbx_strand_id
1 'polypeptide(L)'
;MSVPDRTIFLYTSNIRERYVADALAAVALPIGGRIRFRYDRRHTSDELQREWGRSKGTRALIHLSIQHPQRFHDSALLPLRQATVVDATQRGEILTIDLELGDYLTFAGLPTGTEPNKAQRLELGRRIRTYSEFLERDDRYPSPDNDPPRSAGLVPAFETVQGDLETAKLPLARGNDAAFRAIVDYLSATLTNPERFYYRVVGIRPIDSDKFLEAKDGEFWLTTGSTYVVEVFHRQENLAMIPSELRFAVGDGLNARDIETLTLTSAYDAFSVVVDVPNRPDITRSYLELAPRASSAAASIRINVVLSPSNAQKYALPAAGAVAAGAVAFAATDAVPTDGWGAALAVGLAGTVFGLGLWQSKRGLKILP
;
A
#
# COMPACT_ATOMS: atom_id res chain seq x y z
N MET A 1 12.63 -15.90 13.75
CA MET A 1 12.46 -15.03 14.95
C MET A 1 11.11 -14.36 14.81
N SER A 2 10.23 -14.47 15.81
CA SER A 2 8.94 -13.77 15.80
C SER A 2 9.20 -12.27 15.80
N VAL A 3 8.62 -11.53 14.85
CA VAL A 3 8.61 -10.07 14.87
C VAL A 3 8.00 -9.64 16.21
N PRO A 4 8.63 -8.77 17.00
CA PRO A 4 8.06 -8.31 18.25
C PRO A 4 6.68 -7.70 17.99
N ASP A 5 5.74 -7.95 18.90
CA ASP A 5 4.36 -7.46 18.81
C ASP A 5 4.32 -5.93 18.99
N ARG A 6 4.68 -5.23 17.92
CA ARG A 6 4.91 -3.80 17.85
C ARG A 6 4.30 -3.25 16.58
N THR A 7 3.99 -1.96 16.60
CA THR A 7 3.51 -1.24 15.43
C THR A 7 4.48 -0.12 15.11
N ILE A 8 4.64 0.21 13.83
CA ILE A 8 5.37 1.39 13.40
C ILE A 8 4.38 2.52 13.14
N PHE A 9 4.56 3.66 13.80
CA PHE A 9 3.84 4.88 13.45
C PHE A 9 4.66 5.66 12.42
N LEU A 10 3.99 6.10 11.34
CA LEU A 10 4.59 6.74 10.19
C LEU A 10 3.83 8.03 9.87
N TYR A 11 4.47 9.18 10.09
CA TYR A 11 3.88 10.48 9.77
C TYR A 11 4.36 10.96 8.41
N THR A 12 3.42 11.30 7.54
CA THR A 12 3.64 12.22 6.43
C THR A 12 3.07 13.59 6.78
N SER A 13 3.35 14.64 6.02
CA SER A 13 2.96 16.00 6.38
C SER A 13 2.55 16.87 5.20
N ASN A 14 1.90 18.00 5.48
CA ASN A 14 1.50 18.98 4.47
C ASN A 14 2.57 20.07 4.19
N ILE A 15 3.71 20.05 4.88
CA ILE A 15 4.75 21.08 4.74
C ILE A 15 5.51 21.02 3.42
N ARG A 16 5.44 19.90 2.69
CA ARG A 16 6.08 19.69 1.39
C ARG A 16 5.14 18.96 0.46
N GLU A 17 5.11 19.38 -0.81
CA GLU A 17 4.26 18.79 -1.85
C GLU A 17 4.44 17.27 -1.98
N ARG A 18 5.67 16.78 -1.89
CA ARG A 18 5.95 15.34 -1.96
C ARG A 18 5.25 14.56 -0.85
N TYR A 19 5.23 15.07 0.37
CA TYR A 19 4.63 14.40 1.52
C TYR A 19 3.10 14.40 1.43
N VAL A 20 2.52 15.48 0.88
CA VAL A 20 1.11 15.52 0.49
C VAL A 20 0.84 14.45 -0.57
N ALA A 21 1.66 14.35 -1.61
CA ALA A 21 1.50 13.34 -2.64
C ALA A 21 1.58 11.91 -2.06
N ASP A 22 2.50 11.64 -1.12
CA ASP A 22 2.58 10.34 -0.45
C ASP A 22 1.31 10.05 0.37
N ALA A 23 0.74 11.05 1.06
CA ALA A 23 -0.53 10.91 1.79
C ALA A 23 -1.70 10.60 0.84
N LEU A 24 -1.79 11.35 -0.26
CA LEU A 24 -2.83 11.17 -1.27
C LEU A 24 -2.69 9.83 -1.98
N ALA A 25 -1.47 9.38 -2.26
CA ALA A 25 -1.21 8.05 -2.83
C ALA A 25 -1.61 6.93 -1.86
N ALA A 26 -1.30 7.06 -0.56
CA ALA A 26 -1.74 6.10 0.45
C ALA A 26 -3.27 6.04 0.54
N VAL A 27 -3.95 7.16 0.33
CA VAL A 27 -5.40 7.23 0.28
C VAL A 27 -5.95 6.67 -1.04
N ALA A 28 -5.26 6.84 -2.17
CA ALA A 28 -5.79 6.49 -3.49
C ALA A 28 -5.51 5.04 -3.93
N LEU A 29 -4.41 4.43 -3.48
CA LEU A 29 -4.07 3.04 -3.81
C LEU A 29 -5.10 2.04 -3.23
N PRO A 30 -5.34 0.90 -3.89
CA PRO A 30 -6.23 -0.13 -3.35
C PRO A 30 -5.62 -0.84 -2.13
N ILE A 31 -6.43 -1.61 -1.40
CA ILE A 31 -5.90 -2.57 -0.41
C ILE A 31 -4.94 -3.54 -1.12
N GLY A 32 -3.84 -3.85 -0.47
CA GLY A 32 -2.74 -4.63 -1.02
C GLY A 32 -1.84 -3.85 -1.96
N GLY A 33 -2.14 -2.58 -2.28
CA GLY A 33 -1.25 -1.71 -3.04
C GLY A 33 0.04 -1.40 -2.29
N ARG A 34 1.14 -1.15 -3.02
CA ARG A 34 2.44 -0.81 -2.42
C ARG A 34 2.76 0.67 -2.50
N ILE A 35 3.29 1.22 -1.41
CA ILE A 35 3.79 2.60 -1.33
C ILE A 35 5.12 2.65 -0.60
N ARG A 36 5.95 3.65 -0.93
CA ARG A 36 7.26 3.87 -0.33
C ARG A 36 7.29 5.20 0.42
N PHE A 37 7.61 5.16 1.70
CA PHE A 37 7.93 6.36 2.49
C PHE A 37 9.44 6.51 2.67
N ARG A 38 9.87 7.75 2.89
CA ARG A 38 11.28 8.09 3.13
C ARG A 38 11.38 9.03 4.32
N TYR A 39 12.29 8.72 5.22
CA TYR A 39 12.55 9.47 6.44
C TYR A 39 14.03 9.84 6.50
N ASP A 40 14.30 11.05 6.99
CA ASP A 40 15.62 11.38 7.49
C ASP A 40 15.81 10.69 8.84
N ARG A 41 16.94 10.01 9.02
CA ARG A 41 17.27 9.24 10.22
C ARG A 41 17.09 10.06 11.49
N ARG A 42 17.43 11.36 11.48
CA ARG A 42 17.28 12.22 12.67
C ARG A 42 15.83 12.39 13.11
N HIS A 43 14.87 12.22 12.20
CA HIS A 43 13.44 12.30 12.45
C HIS A 43 12.81 10.92 12.72
N THR A 44 13.61 9.88 12.92
CA THR A 44 13.15 8.54 13.28
C THR A 44 13.57 8.21 14.71
N SER A 45 12.70 7.59 15.50
CA SER A 45 13.06 7.20 16.87
C SER A 45 14.24 6.24 16.89
N ASP A 46 15.11 6.35 17.89
CA ASP A 46 16.35 5.56 17.96
C ASP A 46 16.05 4.05 18.06
N GLU A 47 14.92 3.67 18.66
CA GLU A 47 14.46 2.29 18.71
C GLU A 47 14.12 1.76 17.32
N LEU A 48 13.35 2.51 16.53
CA LEU A 48 13.02 2.12 15.16
C LEU A 48 14.26 2.10 14.26
N GLN A 49 15.22 3.01 14.47
CA GLN A 49 16.50 2.97 13.72
C GLN A 49 17.26 1.66 13.97
N ARG A 50 17.30 1.16 15.22
CA ARG A 50 17.97 -0.11 15.55
C ARG A 50 17.29 -1.32 14.93
N GLU A 51 15.97 -1.28 14.78
CA GLU A 51 15.17 -2.37 14.22
C GLU A 51 14.84 -2.20 12.73
N TRP A 52 15.40 -1.19 12.05
CA TRP A 52 15.00 -0.82 10.69
C TRP A 52 15.08 -2.01 9.71
N GLY A 53 16.23 -2.66 9.61
CA GLY A 53 16.43 -3.82 8.73
C GLY A 53 15.69 -5.09 9.14
N ARG A 54 15.04 -5.10 10.31
CA ARG A 54 14.24 -6.23 10.85
C ARG A 54 12.74 -5.94 10.85
N SER A 55 12.34 -4.78 10.32
CA SER A 55 10.96 -4.32 10.38
C SER A 55 10.02 -5.04 9.41
N LYS A 56 10.52 -5.90 8.50
CA LYS A 56 9.69 -6.67 7.56
C LYS A 56 8.62 -7.50 8.28
N GLY A 57 7.39 -7.40 7.81
CA GLY A 57 6.21 -8.04 8.40
C GLY A 57 5.60 -7.29 9.58
N THR A 58 6.25 -6.23 10.08
CA THR A 58 5.70 -5.40 11.16
C THR A 58 4.49 -4.62 10.65
N ARG A 59 3.46 -4.49 11.49
CA ARG A 59 2.32 -3.63 11.19
C ARG A 59 2.74 -2.16 11.26
N ALA A 60 2.19 -1.33 10.39
CA ALA A 60 2.38 0.10 10.40
C ALA A 60 1.04 0.85 10.40
N LEU A 61 1.05 2.05 10.98
CA LEU A 61 -0.03 3.02 10.95
C LEU A 61 0.48 4.29 10.26
N ILE A 62 -0.19 4.68 9.18
CA ILE A 62 0.15 5.88 8.43
C ILE A 62 -0.73 7.03 8.93
N HIS A 63 -0.09 8.15 9.24
CA HIS A 63 -0.73 9.38 9.68
C HIS A 63 -0.39 10.53 8.75
N LEU A 64 -1.33 11.46 8.59
CA LEU A 64 -1.04 12.80 8.10
C LEU A 64 -0.91 13.75 9.28
N SER A 65 0.22 14.46 9.34
CA SER A 65 0.48 15.58 10.23
C SER A 65 0.24 16.88 9.47
N ILE A 66 -0.84 17.59 9.80
CA ILE A 66 -1.12 18.92 9.26
C ILE A 66 -0.49 19.95 10.18
N GLN A 67 0.51 20.61 9.61
CA GLN A 67 1.31 21.61 10.30
C GLN A 67 1.06 22.96 9.65
N HIS A 68 1.09 24.01 10.46
CA HIS A 68 1.18 25.36 9.95
C HIS A 68 2.64 25.67 9.60
N PRO A 69 2.97 26.22 8.41
CA PRO A 69 4.35 26.55 8.07
C PRO A 69 5.03 27.47 9.09
N GLN A 70 4.25 28.33 9.76
CA GLN A 70 4.72 29.24 10.80
C GLN A 70 4.52 28.71 12.23
N ARG A 71 4.05 27.46 12.40
CA ARG A 71 3.83 26.79 13.70
C ARG A 71 3.02 27.61 14.72
N PHE A 72 1.95 28.27 14.28
CA PHE A 72 1.07 29.04 15.17
C PHE A 72 0.19 28.17 16.08
N HIS A 73 0.07 26.89 15.74
CA HIS A 73 -0.66 25.89 16.50
C HIS A 73 0.08 24.56 16.37
N ASP A 74 -0.17 23.67 17.32
CA ASP A 74 0.32 22.29 17.30
C ASP A 74 -0.23 21.55 16.07
N SER A 75 0.48 20.51 15.65
CA SER A 75 0.10 19.75 14.47
C SER A 75 -1.19 18.98 14.72
N ALA A 76 -2.07 18.96 13.73
CA ALA A 76 -3.22 18.08 13.76
C ALA A 76 -2.84 16.73 13.13
N LEU A 77 -3.01 15.64 13.89
CA LEU A 77 -2.67 14.28 13.47
C LEU A 77 -3.93 13.53 13.04
N LEU A 78 -3.91 13.00 11.81
CA LEU A 78 -5.01 12.21 11.24
C LEU A 78 -4.53 10.80 10.89
N PRO A 79 -5.14 9.73 11.42
CA PRO A 79 -4.88 8.39 10.91
C PRO A 79 -5.43 8.24 9.49
N LEU A 80 -4.65 7.60 8.60
CA LEU A 80 -5.05 7.37 7.21
C LEU A 80 -5.32 5.89 6.94
N ARG A 81 -4.32 5.04 7.19
CA ARG A 81 -4.34 3.63 6.79
C ARG A 81 -3.48 2.76 7.69
N GLN A 82 -3.89 1.50 7.82
CA GLN A 82 -2.99 0.42 8.23
C GLN A 82 -2.11 0.01 7.06
N ALA A 83 -0.95 -0.54 7.38
CA ALA A 83 -0.08 -1.17 6.41
C ALA A 83 0.75 -2.28 7.06
N THR A 84 1.44 -3.04 6.23
CA THR A 84 2.45 -4.01 6.64
C THR A 84 3.76 -3.69 5.94
N VAL A 85 4.87 -3.71 6.67
CA VAL A 85 6.20 -3.47 6.09
C VAL A 85 6.60 -4.65 5.20
N VAL A 86 6.88 -4.36 3.94
CA VAL A 86 7.36 -5.34 2.95
C VAL A 86 8.88 -5.36 2.92
N ASP A 87 9.49 -4.18 2.95
CA ASP A 87 10.93 -3.98 2.90
C ASP A 87 11.31 -2.70 3.65
N ALA A 88 12.51 -2.67 4.20
CA ALA A 88 13.04 -1.54 4.92
C ALA A 88 14.55 -1.45 4.67
N THR A 89 14.96 -0.38 4.00
CA THR A 89 16.35 -0.17 3.58
C THR A 89 16.87 1.14 4.12
N GLN A 90 18.17 1.19 4.40
CA GLN A 90 18.88 2.39 4.83
C GLN A 90 19.96 2.75 3.80
N ARG A 91 20.02 4.01 3.39
CA ARG A 91 21.05 4.56 2.50
C ARG A 91 21.57 5.86 3.09
N GLY A 92 22.71 5.78 3.80
CA GLY A 92 23.25 6.91 4.56
C GLY A 92 22.26 7.35 5.64
N GLU A 93 21.87 8.62 5.59
CA GLU A 93 20.89 9.23 6.52
C GLU A 93 19.43 9.08 6.07
N ILE A 94 19.17 8.44 4.93
CA ILE A 94 17.81 8.23 4.44
C ILE A 94 17.36 6.80 4.73
N LEU A 95 16.29 6.70 5.49
CA LEU A 95 15.57 5.48 5.81
C LEU A 95 14.37 5.34 4.87
N THR A 96 14.31 4.25 4.11
CA THR A 96 13.23 3.96 3.16
C THR A 96 12.44 2.76 3.64
N ILE A 97 11.11 2.89 3.67
CA ILE A 97 10.19 1.83 4.08
C ILE A 97 9.14 1.59 2.99
N ASP A 98 9.08 0.35 2.53
CA ASP A 98 8.07 -0.10 1.57
C ASP A 98 6.94 -0.80 2.32
N LEU A 99 5.73 -0.38 2.02
CA LEU A 99 4.53 -0.77 2.73
C LEU A 99 3.54 -1.41 1.77
N GLU A 100 2.90 -2.48 2.20
CA GLU A 100 1.67 -3.00 1.61
C GLU A 100 0.49 -2.43 2.39
N LEU A 101 -0.41 -1.74 1.70
CA LEU A 101 -1.50 -1.00 2.33
C LEU A 101 -2.64 -1.93 2.74
N GLY A 102 -3.12 -1.77 3.97
CA GLY A 102 -4.31 -2.41 4.49
C GLY A 102 -5.52 -1.48 4.46
N ASP A 103 -6.42 -1.70 5.42
CA ASP A 103 -7.66 -0.93 5.59
C ASP A 103 -7.40 0.56 5.89
N TYR A 104 -8.37 1.40 5.53
CA TYR A 104 -8.43 2.76 6.05
C TYR A 104 -8.74 2.76 7.54
N LEU A 105 -8.24 3.79 8.22
CA LEU A 105 -8.55 4.05 9.62
C LEU A 105 -9.15 5.43 9.76
N THR A 106 -10.24 5.51 10.50
CA THR A 106 -10.91 6.76 10.84
C THR A 106 -11.47 6.68 12.26
N PHE A 107 -12.04 7.77 12.77
CA PHE A 107 -12.72 7.73 14.07
C PHE A 107 -14.09 7.04 13.95
N ALA A 108 -14.40 6.15 14.89
CA ALA A 108 -15.68 5.46 14.90
C ALA A 108 -16.84 6.42 15.25
N GLY A 109 -18.02 6.14 14.69
CA GLY A 109 -19.22 6.95 14.90
C GLY A 109 -19.22 8.28 14.15
N LEU A 110 -18.26 8.50 13.24
CA LEU A 110 -18.36 9.60 12.30
C LEU A 110 -19.56 9.39 11.37
N PRO A 111 -20.33 10.44 11.06
CA PRO A 111 -21.48 10.32 10.18
C PRO A 111 -21.06 9.80 8.81
N THR A 112 -21.69 8.72 8.38
CA THR A 112 -21.52 8.15 7.05
C THR A 112 -22.72 8.60 6.21
N GLY A 113 -22.60 9.70 5.46
CA GLY A 113 -23.75 10.29 4.77
C GLY A 113 -23.37 11.49 3.91
N THR A 114 -24.37 12.28 3.50
CA THR A 114 -24.25 13.56 2.76
C THR A 114 -23.22 14.51 3.37
N GLU A 115 -22.91 15.62 2.69
CA GLU A 115 -21.95 16.62 3.15
C GLU A 115 -22.06 16.90 4.66
N PRO A 116 -20.93 16.87 5.41
CA PRO A 116 -20.98 17.04 6.85
C PRO A 116 -21.46 18.45 7.18
N ASN A 117 -22.50 18.54 8.01
CA ASN A 117 -22.99 19.81 8.52
C ASN A 117 -21.99 20.45 9.51
N LYS A 118 -22.24 21.69 9.90
CA LYS A 118 -21.35 22.45 10.81
C LYS A 118 -21.06 21.71 12.12
N ALA A 119 -22.06 21.05 12.72
CA ALA A 119 -21.90 20.33 13.98
C ALA A 119 -21.00 19.10 13.81
N GLN A 120 -21.17 18.38 12.71
CA GLN A 120 -20.35 17.20 12.38
C GLN A 120 -18.89 17.59 12.11
N ARG A 121 -18.64 18.71 11.42
CA ARG A 121 -17.28 19.25 11.21
C ARG A 121 -16.62 19.65 12.54
N LEU A 122 -17.38 20.26 13.44
CA LEU A 122 -16.88 20.64 14.77
C LEU A 122 -16.53 19.41 15.63
N GLU A 123 -17.37 18.38 15.59
CA GLU A 123 -17.12 17.11 16.28
C GLU A 123 -15.87 16.41 15.73
N LEU A 124 -15.73 16.35 14.41
CA LEU A 124 -14.53 15.81 13.78
C LEU A 124 -13.27 16.58 14.21
N GLY A 125 -13.31 17.92 14.18
CA GLY A 125 -12.20 18.75 14.64
C GLY A 125 -11.85 18.52 16.11
N ARG A 126 -12.84 18.30 16.98
CA ARG A 126 -12.62 17.95 18.39
C ARG A 126 -11.89 16.61 18.52
N ARG A 127 -12.35 15.58 17.80
CA ARG A 127 -11.73 14.24 17.84
C ARG A 127 -10.29 14.24 17.37
N ILE A 128 -10.01 14.98 16.31
CA ILE A 128 -8.64 15.12 15.78
C ILE A 128 -7.74 15.82 16.80
N ARG A 129 -8.23 16.88 17.43
CA ARG A 129 -7.48 17.55 18.50
C ARG A 129 -7.19 16.59 19.65
N THR A 130 -8.22 15.92 20.18
CA THR A 130 -8.05 14.96 21.30
C THR A 130 -7.13 13.81 20.92
N TYR A 131 -7.17 13.35 19.67
CA TYR A 131 -6.26 12.32 19.15
C TYR A 131 -4.81 12.81 19.09
N SER A 132 -4.60 14.04 18.63
CA SER A 132 -3.27 14.66 18.56
C SER A 132 -2.69 14.83 19.97
N GLU A 133 -3.48 15.41 20.89
CA GLU A 133 -3.14 15.56 22.30
C GLU A 133 -2.84 14.23 22.99
N PHE A 134 -3.59 13.16 22.66
CA PHE A 134 -3.36 11.82 23.19
C PHE A 134 -1.98 11.28 22.77
N LEU A 135 -1.63 11.43 21.50
CA LEU A 135 -0.33 10.95 20.99
C LEU A 135 0.84 11.80 21.49
N GLU A 136 0.64 13.10 21.68
CA GLU A 136 1.68 14.00 22.16
C GLU A 136 1.96 13.87 23.67
N ARG A 137 0.94 13.51 24.45
CA ARG A 137 1.06 13.43 25.91
C ARG A 137 1.85 12.21 26.40
N ASP A 138 1.90 11.15 25.61
CA ASP A 138 2.50 9.89 26.00
C ASP A 138 3.77 9.63 25.17
N ASP A 139 4.92 9.72 25.84
CA ASP A 139 6.25 9.58 25.25
C ASP A 139 6.49 8.22 24.57
N ARG A 140 5.59 7.24 24.75
CA ARG A 140 5.60 5.98 24.00
C ARG A 140 5.28 6.19 22.52
N TYR A 141 4.64 7.29 22.14
CA TYR A 141 4.28 7.58 20.75
C TYR A 141 5.23 8.63 20.14
N PRO A 142 5.76 8.39 18.93
CA PRO A 142 6.51 9.41 18.21
C PRO A 142 5.56 10.57 17.83
N SER A 143 6.00 11.81 18.00
CA SER A 143 5.28 12.99 17.51
C SER A 143 6.22 13.90 16.70
N PRO A 144 5.73 14.47 15.58
CA PRO A 144 6.50 15.44 14.79
C PRO A 144 6.76 16.75 15.55
N ASP A 145 6.05 17.02 16.64
CA ASP A 145 6.18 18.24 17.44
C ASP A 145 7.01 18.04 18.73
N ASN A 146 7.43 16.81 19.04
CA ASN A 146 8.31 16.54 20.17
C ASN A 146 9.70 17.18 19.97
N ASP A 147 10.46 17.34 21.06
CA ASP A 147 11.88 17.70 21.01
C ASP A 147 12.76 16.53 21.51
N PRO A 148 13.51 15.84 20.63
CA PRO A 148 13.62 16.07 19.18
C PRO A 148 12.40 15.54 18.40
N PRO A 149 12.08 16.13 17.22
CA PRO A 149 10.90 15.77 16.45
C PRO A 149 11.04 14.40 15.78
N ARG A 150 10.04 13.53 15.97
CA ARG A 150 10.02 12.15 15.46
C ARG A 150 8.83 11.93 14.53
N SER A 151 9.10 11.82 13.23
CA SER A 151 8.11 11.51 12.18
C SER A 151 7.93 10.01 11.93
N ALA A 152 8.71 9.16 12.59
CA ALA A 152 8.51 7.72 12.59
C ALA A 152 9.03 7.08 13.88
N GLY A 153 8.36 6.05 14.38
CA GLY A 153 8.82 5.32 15.57
C GLY A 153 8.07 4.02 15.83
N LEU A 154 8.68 3.16 16.62
CA LEU A 154 8.04 1.95 17.15
C LEU A 154 7.16 2.32 18.34
N VAL A 155 5.99 1.70 18.39
CA VAL A 155 5.01 1.85 19.47
C VAL A 155 4.53 0.46 19.92
N PRO A 156 3.76 0.33 21.01
CA PRO A 156 3.14 -0.94 21.40
C PRO A 156 2.35 -1.62 20.27
N ALA A 157 1.98 -2.89 20.48
CA ALA A 157 1.11 -3.63 19.59
C ALA A 157 -0.15 -2.83 19.23
N PHE A 158 -0.65 -2.97 18.01
CA PHE A 158 -1.78 -2.17 17.53
C PHE A 158 -3.02 -2.38 18.40
N GLU A 159 -3.21 -3.59 18.91
CA GLU A 159 -4.28 -3.98 19.82
C GLU A 159 -4.19 -3.21 21.14
N THR A 160 -2.98 -3.00 21.67
CA THR A 160 -2.74 -2.14 22.84
C THR A 160 -3.07 -0.69 22.52
N VAL A 161 -2.59 -0.17 21.38
CA VAL A 161 -2.88 1.19 20.92
C VAL A 161 -4.38 1.42 20.77
N GLN A 162 -5.09 0.45 20.17
CA GLN A 162 -6.54 0.48 20.01
C GLN A 162 -7.25 0.53 21.38
N GLY A 163 -6.82 -0.30 22.34
CA GLY A 163 -7.37 -0.29 23.71
C GLY A 163 -7.13 1.03 24.45
N ASP A 164 -5.93 1.63 24.29
CA ASP A 164 -5.60 2.92 24.88
C ASP A 164 -6.50 4.03 24.27
N LEU A 165 -6.71 4.01 22.95
CA LEU A 165 -7.59 4.94 22.25
C LEU A 165 -9.08 4.77 22.62
N GLU A 166 -9.54 3.53 22.78
CA GLU A 166 -10.90 3.25 23.26
C GLU A 166 -11.12 3.78 24.68
N THR A 167 -10.14 3.61 25.56
CA THR A 167 -10.15 4.18 26.92
C THR A 167 -10.21 5.71 26.88
N ALA A 168 -9.52 6.33 25.93
CA ALA A 168 -9.58 7.76 25.66
C ALA A 168 -10.85 8.21 24.93
N LYS A 169 -11.82 7.31 24.67
CA LYS A 169 -13.06 7.56 23.92
C LYS A 169 -12.81 8.03 22.47
N LEU A 170 -11.72 7.55 21.88
CA LEU A 170 -11.33 7.77 20.48
C LEU A 170 -11.24 6.45 19.71
N PRO A 171 -12.27 5.58 19.73
CA PRO A 171 -12.24 4.32 19.01
C PRO A 171 -11.95 4.57 17.52
N LEU A 172 -10.99 3.82 16.96
CA LEU A 172 -10.73 3.81 15.53
C LEU A 172 -11.62 2.76 14.86
N ALA A 173 -12.28 3.15 13.78
CA ALA A 173 -13.02 2.27 12.90
C ALA A 173 -12.17 1.90 11.67
N ARG A 174 -12.24 0.62 11.30
CA ARG A 174 -11.75 0.12 10.01
C ARG A 174 -12.90 0.10 9.01
N GLY A 175 -12.60 0.31 7.74
CA GLY A 175 -13.57 0.13 6.67
C GLY A 175 -13.21 0.95 5.45
N ASN A 176 -13.81 0.63 4.31
CA ASN A 176 -13.42 1.27 3.06
C ASN A 176 -14.15 2.60 2.84
N ASP A 177 -15.44 2.58 2.56
CA ASP A 177 -16.13 3.73 1.94
C ASP A 177 -16.32 4.88 2.92
N ALA A 178 -16.85 4.57 4.10
CA ALA A 178 -17.10 5.52 5.18
C ALA A 178 -15.80 6.20 5.64
N ALA A 179 -14.74 5.41 5.84
CA ALA A 179 -13.46 5.93 6.30
C ALA A 179 -12.78 6.79 5.24
N PHE A 180 -12.80 6.35 3.97
CA PHE A 180 -12.31 7.17 2.86
C PHE A 180 -13.02 8.52 2.79
N ARG A 181 -14.36 8.53 2.88
CA ARG A 181 -15.14 9.78 2.87
C ARG A 181 -14.73 10.71 4.01
N ALA A 182 -14.65 10.19 5.24
CA ALA A 182 -14.25 10.96 6.42
C ALA A 182 -12.82 11.50 6.32
N ILE A 183 -11.89 10.72 5.78
CA ILE A 183 -10.52 11.18 5.50
C ILE A 183 -10.56 12.32 4.48
N VAL A 184 -11.25 12.14 3.36
CA VAL A 184 -11.34 13.18 2.30
C VAL A 184 -12.01 14.45 2.81
N ASP A 185 -13.07 14.36 3.62
CA ASP A 185 -13.70 15.52 4.26
C ASP A 185 -12.68 16.36 5.02
N TYR A 186 -11.78 15.68 5.74
CA TYR A 186 -10.75 16.36 6.50
C TYR A 186 -9.62 16.92 5.61
N LEU A 187 -9.15 16.13 4.66
CA LEU A 187 -8.12 16.57 3.70
C LEU A 187 -8.58 17.81 2.94
N SER A 188 -9.85 17.85 2.54
CA SER A 188 -10.41 18.98 1.79
C SER A 188 -10.53 20.26 2.62
N ALA A 189 -10.78 20.12 3.92
CA ALA A 189 -10.82 21.25 4.85
C ALA A 189 -9.43 21.82 5.21
N THR A 190 -8.36 21.05 5.00
CA THR A 190 -7.03 21.35 5.59
C THR A 190 -5.93 21.51 4.56
N LEU A 191 -5.96 20.74 3.48
CA LEU A 191 -5.00 20.87 2.40
C LEU A 191 -5.44 21.99 1.46
N THR A 192 -4.51 22.88 1.14
CA THR A 192 -4.67 23.85 0.05
C THR A 192 -4.50 23.12 -1.29
N ASN A 193 -5.39 22.15 -1.58
CA ASN A 193 -5.44 21.48 -2.88
C ASN A 193 -6.35 22.30 -3.80
N PRO A 194 -5.83 22.96 -4.84
CA PRO A 194 -6.62 23.82 -5.72
C PRO A 194 -7.73 23.06 -6.46
N GLU A 195 -7.55 21.76 -6.71
CA GLU A 195 -8.52 20.98 -7.47
C GLU A 195 -9.59 20.33 -6.60
N ARG A 196 -9.33 20.21 -5.29
CA ARG A 196 -10.24 19.64 -4.27
C ARG A 196 -10.93 18.33 -4.68
N PHE A 197 -10.35 17.56 -5.60
CA PHE A 197 -10.80 16.22 -5.92
C PHE A 197 -9.84 15.17 -5.38
N TYR A 198 -10.43 14.07 -4.95
CA TYR A 198 -9.79 12.93 -4.34
C TYR A 198 -10.37 11.68 -4.98
N TYR A 199 -9.55 10.65 -5.14
CA TYR A 199 -10.01 9.39 -5.68
C TYR A 199 -9.32 8.24 -4.99
N ARG A 200 -9.87 7.05 -5.19
CA ARG A 200 -9.24 5.80 -4.83
C ARG A 200 -9.64 4.69 -5.78
N VAL A 201 -8.74 3.73 -5.96
CA VAL A 201 -9.08 2.47 -6.60
C VAL A 201 -9.63 1.54 -5.52
N VAL A 202 -10.87 1.10 -5.71
CA VAL A 202 -11.54 0.16 -4.81
C VAL A 202 -10.91 -1.23 -4.96
N GLY A 203 -10.68 -1.64 -6.21
CA GLY A 203 -10.04 -2.91 -6.53
C GLY A 203 -10.11 -3.22 -8.01
N ILE A 204 -9.61 -4.42 -8.35
CA ILE A 204 -9.65 -4.98 -9.71
C ILE A 204 -10.40 -6.29 -9.62
N ARG A 205 -11.36 -6.56 -10.50
CA ARG A 205 -12.09 -7.83 -10.55
C ARG A 205 -12.29 -8.32 -11.98
N PRO A 206 -12.36 -9.63 -12.24
CA PRO A 206 -12.82 -10.14 -13.53
C PRO A 206 -14.19 -9.56 -13.89
N ILE A 207 -14.45 -9.32 -15.18
CA ILE A 207 -15.73 -8.74 -15.64
C ILE A 207 -16.94 -9.63 -15.30
N ASP A 208 -16.71 -10.93 -15.21
CA ASP A 208 -17.68 -11.98 -14.90
C ASP A 208 -17.69 -12.38 -13.41
N SER A 209 -17.05 -11.58 -12.55
CA SER A 209 -17.00 -11.82 -11.11
C SER A 209 -17.28 -10.56 -10.31
N ASP A 210 -17.99 -10.73 -9.19
CA ASP A 210 -18.18 -9.67 -8.19
C ASP A 210 -17.05 -9.63 -7.14
N LYS A 211 -16.09 -10.56 -7.21
CA LYS A 211 -14.98 -10.64 -6.25
C LYS A 211 -13.77 -9.88 -6.76
N PHE A 212 -13.31 -8.93 -5.94
CA PHE A 212 -12.01 -8.29 -6.16
C PHE A 212 -10.87 -9.29 -6.02
N LEU A 213 -9.85 -9.10 -6.85
CA LEU A 213 -8.58 -9.76 -6.75
C LEU A 213 -7.87 -9.29 -5.48
N GLU A 214 -7.28 -10.23 -4.76
CA GLU A 214 -6.33 -9.93 -3.70
C GLU A 214 -4.95 -9.68 -4.32
N ALA A 215 -4.30 -8.59 -3.91
CA ALA A 215 -2.91 -8.36 -4.28
C ALA A 215 -2.02 -9.42 -3.59
N LYS A 216 -1.02 -9.90 -4.31
CA LYS A 216 0.02 -10.77 -3.76
C LYS A 216 1.34 -10.04 -3.92
N ASP A 217 2.00 -9.77 -2.79
CA ASP A 217 3.23 -9.00 -2.80
C ASP A 217 3.09 -7.67 -3.56
N GLY A 218 2.01 -6.92 -3.30
CA GLY A 218 1.78 -5.65 -3.98
C GLY A 218 1.45 -5.71 -5.47
N GLU A 219 1.26 -6.91 -6.02
CA GLU A 219 1.00 -7.15 -7.44
C GLU A 219 -0.37 -7.82 -7.61
N PHE A 220 -1.17 -7.32 -8.55
CA PHE A 220 -2.43 -7.95 -8.92
C PHE A 220 -2.22 -8.91 -10.09
N TRP A 221 -2.55 -10.19 -9.90
CA TRP A 221 -2.33 -11.23 -10.89
C TRP A 221 -3.53 -11.34 -11.83
N LEU A 222 -3.33 -10.96 -13.09
CA LEU A 222 -4.35 -10.99 -14.13
C LEU A 222 -4.11 -12.18 -15.06
N THR A 223 -5.18 -12.86 -15.43
CA THR A 223 -5.18 -13.96 -16.38
C THR A 223 -5.20 -13.41 -17.80
N THR A 224 -4.29 -13.89 -18.65
CA THR A 224 -4.27 -13.52 -20.06
C THR A 224 -5.47 -14.12 -20.80
N GLY A 225 -6.06 -13.38 -21.73
CA GLY A 225 -7.30 -13.73 -22.42
C GLY A 225 -8.57 -13.35 -21.64
N SER A 226 -8.44 -12.70 -20.49
CA SER A 226 -9.55 -12.27 -19.65
C SER A 226 -9.73 -10.75 -19.69
N THR A 227 -10.93 -10.31 -19.34
CA THR A 227 -11.29 -8.90 -19.19
C THR A 227 -11.54 -8.59 -17.72
N TYR A 228 -11.04 -7.45 -17.27
CA TYR A 228 -11.12 -6.99 -15.90
C TYR A 228 -11.82 -5.63 -15.83
N VAL A 229 -12.41 -5.36 -14.68
CA VAL A 229 -12.98 -4.07 -14.31
C VAL A 229 -12.14 -3.50 -13.16
N VAL A 230 -11.66 -2.28 -13.35
CA VAL A 230 -11.01 -1.48 -12.31
C VAL A 230 -12.05 -0.50 -11.78
N GLU A 231 -12.43 -0.67 -10.52
CA GLU A 231 -13.43 0.20 -9.90
C GLU A 231 -12.74 1.34 -9.15
N VAL A 232 -13.20 2.56 -9.41
CA VAL A 232 -12.60 3.78 -8.88
C VAL A 232 -13.70 4.66 -8.32
N PHE A 233 -13.50 5.11 -7.08
CA PHE A 233 -14.40 6.07 -6.44
C PHE A 233 -13.72 7.42 -6.38
N HIS A 234 -14.48 8.48 -6.62
CA HIS A 234 -13.98 9.84 -6.45
C HIS A 234 -14.91 10.70 -5.61
N ARG A 235 -14.35 11.81 -5.13
CA ARG A 235 -15.05 12.84 -4.39
C ARG A 235 -14.43 14.19 -4.71
N GLN A 236 -15.26 15.19 -4.98
CA GLN A 236 -14.86 16.59 -5.11
C GLN A 236 -15.79 17.49 -4.29
N GLU A 237 -15.25 18.43 -3.52
CA GLU A 237 -16.06 19.30 -2.64
C GLU A 237 -16.96 20.26 -3.41
N ASN A 238 -16.45 20.83 -4.50
CA ASN A 238 -17.20 21.77 -5.32
C ASN A 238 -17.25 21.19 -6.72
N LEU A 239 -18.42 21.26 -7.35
CA LEU A 239 -18.50 21.12 -8.80
C LEU A 239 -17.71 22.28 -9.40
N ALA A 240 -16.45 22.00 -9.75
CA ALA A 240 -15.59 22.99 -10.35
C ALA A 240 -16.25 23.45 -11.66
N MET A 241 -16.17 24.76 -11.95
CA MET A 241 -16.62 25.29 -13.24
C MET A 241 -15.88 24.63 -14.41
N ILE A 242 -14.66 24.15 -14.16
CA ILE A 242 -13.85 23.35 -15.07
C ILE A 242 -13.89 21.91 -14.56
N PRO A 243 -14.39 20.94 -15.34
CA PRO A 243 -14.40 19.55 -14.93
C PRO A 243 -13.00 19.06 -14.56
N SER A 244 -12.89 18.39 -13.42
CA SER A 244 -11.67 17.66 -13.07
C SER A 244 -11.54 16.44 -13.97
N GLU A 245 -10.33 16.12 -14.42
CA GLU A 245 -10.09 14.99 -15.32
C GLU A 245 -9.05 14.04 -14.75
N LEU A 246 -9.37 12.75 -14.76
CA LEU A 246 -8.46 11.68 -14.37
C LEU A 246 -8.06 10.89 -15.61
N ARG A 247 -6.77 10.86 -15.92
CA ARG A 247 -6.21 10.05 -16.99
C ARG A 247 -5.99 8.62 -16.49
N PHE A 248 -6.47 7.65 -17.26
CA PHE A 248 -6.17 6.25 -17.07
C PHE A 248 -5.17 5.80 -18.13
N ALA A 249 -4.05 5.24 -17.69
CA ALA A 249 -3.03 4.68 -18.58
C ALA A 249 -2.73 3.23 -18.18
N VAL A 250 -2.36 2.43 -19.16
CA VAL A 250 -1.97 1.03 -18.96
C VAL A 250 -0.56 0.80 -19.51
N GLY A 251 0.19 -0.08 -18.86
CA GLY A 251 1.49 -0.52 -19.34
C GLY A 251 1.37 -1.57 -20.45
N ASP A 252 2.52 -2.05 -20.92
CA ASP A 252 2.61 -3.03 -22.01
C ASP A 252 1.80 -4.30 -21.73
N GLY A 253 1.14 -4.81 -22.77
CA GLY A 253 0.36 -6.05 -22.70
C GLY A 253 -1.03 -5.91 -22.08
N LEU A 254 -1.53 -4.68 -21.93
CA LEU A 254 -2.88 -4.37 -21.49
C LEU A 254 -3.54 -3.43 -22.49
N ASN A 255 -4.86 -3.54 -22.65
CA ASN A 255 -5.64 -2.59 -23.45
C ASN A 255 -6.78 -2.04 -22.57
N ALA A 256 -6.80 -0.74 -22.30
CA ALA A 256 -7.96 -0.08 -21.70
C ALA A 256 -9.03 0.14 -22.76
N ARG A 257 -10.29 -0.21 -22.47
CA ARG A 257 -11.42 0.09 -23.36
C ARG A 257 -11.97 1.48 -23.08
N ASP A 258 -12.29 2.18 -24.16
CA ASP A 258 -13.22 3.32 -24.24
C ASP A 258 -12.91 4.56 -23.39
N ILE A 259 -11.88 4.56 -22.55
CA ILE A 259 -11.60 5.68 -21.64
C ILE A 259 -10.09 5.86 -21.37
N GLU A 260 -9.48 6.83 -22.05
CA GLU A 260 -8.17 7.36 -21.65
C GLU A 260 -8.31 8.47 -20.59
N THR A 261 -9.42 9.20 -20.60
CA THR A 261 -9.67 10.35 -19.72
C THR A 261 -11.09 10.28 -19.16
N LEU A 262 -11.20 10.42 -17.85
CA LEU A 262 -12.44 10.38 -17.07
C LEU A 262 -12.77 11.81 -16.64
N THR A 263 -13.83 12.37 -17.18
CA THR A 263 -14.34 13.69 -16.78
C THR A 263 -15.24 13.55 -15.55
N LEU A 264 -14.86 14.20 -14.45
CA LEU A 264 -15.56 14.12 -13.16
C LEU A 264 -16.61 15.23 -13.07
N THR A 265 -17.86 14.90 -13.39
CA THR A 265 -18.96 15.88 -13.47
C THR A 265 -19.84 15.96 -12.22
N SER A 266 -19.65 15.07 -11.24
CA SER A 266 -20.45 15.01 -10.01
C SER A 266 -19.57 15.21 -8.77
N ALA A 267 -20.15 15.62 -7.64
CA ALA A 267 -19.40 15.75 -6.38
C ALA A 267 -18.90 14.39 -5.84
N TYR A 268 -19.56 13.31 -6.23
CA TYR A 268 -19.25 11.96 -5.82
C TYR A 268 -19.77 10.97 -6.86
N ASP A 269 -18.89 10.12 -7.39
CA ASP A 269 -19.26 9.03 -8.29
C ASP A 269 -18.35 7.81 -8.13
N ALA A 270 -18.83 6.72 -8.68
CA ALA A 270 -18.08 5.51 -8.94
C ALA A 270 -18.01 5.28 -10.45
N PHE A 271 -16.81 5.05 -10.98
CA PHE A 271 -16.65 4.68 -12.37
C PHE A 271 -15.80 3.42 -12.50
N SER A 272 -15.99 2.75 -13.62
CA SER A 272 -15.40 1.48 -13.94
C SER A 272 -14.60 1.61 -15.22
N VAL A 273 -13.34 1.24 -15.19
CA VAL A 273 -12.51 1.14 -16.39
C VAL A 273 -12.35 -0.32 -16.76
N VAL A 274 -12.69 -0.66 -17.99
CA VAL A 274 -12.57 -2.04 -18.50
C VAL A 274 -11.17 -2.21 -19.11
N VAL A 275 -10.47 -3.25 -18.69
CA VAL A 275 -9.12 -3.58 -19.14
C VAL A 275 -9.11 -4.99 -19.71
N ASP A 276 -8.74 -5.11 -20.97
CA ASP A 276 -8.48 -6.39 -21.61
C ASP A 276 -7.02 -6.79 -21.43
N VAL A 277 -6.82 -8.08 -21.13
CA VAL A 277 -5.50 -8.70 -21.10
C VAL A 277 -5.41 -9.62 -22.30
N PRO A 278 -4.72 -9.27 -23.39
CA PRO A 278 -4.56 -10.15 -24.54
C PRO A 278 -3.97 -11.51 -24.18
N ASN A 279 -4.31 -12.53 -24.96
CA ASN A 279 -3.70 -13.85 -24.84
C ASN A 279 -2.19 -13.76 -25.09
N ARG A 280 -1.39 -14.29 -24.16
CA ARG A 280 0.06 -14.41 -24.30
C ARG A 280 0.59 -15.64 -23.57
N PRO A 281 1.69 -16.25 -24.03
CA PRO A 281 2.22 -17.49 -23.44
C PRO A 281 3.15 -17.26 -22.24
N ASP A 282 3.60 -16.03 -22.01
CA ASP A 282 4.63 -15.67 -21.04
C ASP A 282 4.07 -14.86 -19.85
N ILE A 283 4.75 -14.97 -18.70
CA ILE A 283 4.48 -14.12 -17.54
C ILE A 283 5.17 -12.78 -17.74
N THR A 284 4.43 -11.69 -17.68
CA THR A 284 4.98 -10.33 -17.82
C THR A 284 4.44 -9.40 -16.75
N ARG A 285 5.30 -8.51 -16.24
CA ARG A 285 4.89 -7.41 -15.35
C ARG A 285 4.44 -6.22 -16.17
N SER A 286 3.35 -5.59 -15.74
CA SER A 286 2.79 -4.38 -16.33
C SER A 286 2.24 -3.48 -15.21
N TYR A 287 1.51 -2.43 -15.56
CA TYR A 287 0.90 -1.54 -14.59
C TYR A 287 -0.40 -0.92 -15.08
N LEU A 288 -1.20 -0.46 -14.13
CA LEU A 288 -2.30 0.48 -14.34
C LEU A 288 -1.91 1.79 -13.67
N GLU A 289 -2.11 2.91 -14.33
CA GLU A 289 -1.79 4.24 -13.79
C GLU A 289 -3.03 5.14 -13.85
N LEU A 290 -3.34 5.77 -12.71
CA LEU A 290 -4.36 6.80 -12.62
C LEU A 290 -3.68 8.09 -12.20
N ALA A 291 -3.78 9.10 -13.04
CA ALA A 291 -3.13 10.38 -12.83
C ALA A 291 -4.11 11.52 -13.12
N PRO A 292 -4.19 12.56 -12.27
CA PRO A 292 -4.83 13.82 -12.64
C PRO A 292 -4.25 14.34 -13.96
N ARG A 293 -5.10 14.91 -14.84
CA ARG A 293 -4.62 15.47 -16.11
C ARG A 293 -3.80 16.75 -15.91
N ALA A 294 -4.23 17.60 -15.00
CA ALA A 294 -3.48 18.78 -14.61
C ALA A 294 -2.34 18.39 -13.66
N SER A 295 -1.23 19.14 -13.69
CA SER A 295 -0.03 18.90 -12.87
C SER A 295 -0.23 19.22 -11.38
N SER A 296 -1.42 18.93 -10.85
CA SER A 296 -1.80 19.28 -9.49
C SER A 296 -1.14 18.36 -8.48
N ALA A 297 -1.21 18.78 -7.22
CA ALA A 297 -0.69 18.02 -6.09
C ALA A 297 -1.38 16.66 -5.87
N ALA A 298 -2.43 16.33 -6.64
CA ALA A 298 -3.05 15.02 -6.56
C ALA A 298 -2.09 13.95 -7.10
N ALA A 299 -1.93 12.88 -6.32
CA ALA A 299 -0.90 11.89 -6.56
C ALA A 299 -1.27 10.98 -7.73
N SER A 300 -0.44 10.94 -8.78
CA SER A 300 -0.48 9.82 -9.73
C SER A 300 -0.20 8.53 -8.96
N ILE A 301 -1.06 7.53 -9.12
CA ILE A 301 -0.87 6.21 -8.55
C ILE A 301 -0.60 5.21 -9.65
N ARG A 302 0.33 4.29 -9.37
CA ARG A 302 0.64 3.15 -10.23
C ARG A 302 0.36 1.86 -9.47
N ILE A 303 -0.50 1.03 -10.04
CA ILE A 303 -0.84 -0.29 -9.53
C ILE A 303 -0.09 -1.31 -10.38
N ASN A 304 0.77 -2.10 -9.72
CA ASN A 304 1.54 -3.12 -10.41
C ASN A 304 0.65 -4.34 -10.67
N VAL A 305 0.75 -4.88 -11.89
CA VAL A 305 0.02 -6.09 -12.26
C VAL A 305 0.95 -7.11 -12.89
N VAL A 306 0.64 -8.39 -12.70
CA VAL A 306 1.34 -9.52 -13.32
C VAL A 306 0.38 -10.22 -14.25
N LEU A 307 0.73 -10.26 -15.54
CA LEU A 307 -0.05 -10.94 -16.57
C LEU A 307 0.44 -12.39 -16.63
N SER A 308 -0.46 -13.34 -16.41
CA SER A 308 -0.12 -14.76 -16.31
C SER A 308 -1.05 -15.62 -17.18
N PRO A 309 -0.50 -16.57 -17.96
CA PRO A 309 -1.33 -17.53 -18.70
C PRO A 309 -2.26 -18.31 -17.77
N SER A 310 -3.47 -18.64 -18.24
CA SER A 310 -4.46 -19.42 -17.48
C SER A 310 -3.93 -20.74 -16.93
N ASN A 311 -3.03 -21.39 -17.67
CA ASN A 311 -2.38 -22.63 -17.24
C ASN A 311 -1.28 -22.41 -16.19
N ALA A 312 -0.65 -21.24 -16.17
CA ALA A 312 0.46 -20.92 -15.25
C ALA A 312 -0.03 -20.60 -13.83
N GLN A 313 -1.24 -20.04 -13.69
CA GLN A 313 -1.83 -19.79 -12.36
C GLN A 313 -2.01 -21.07 -11.54
N LYS A 314 -2.22 -22.22 -12.19
CA LYS A 314 -2.26 -23.52 -11.51
C LYS A 314 -0.93 -23.91 -10.84
N TYR A 315 0.18 -23.37 -11.32
CA TYR A 315 1.53 -23.67 -10.82
C TYR A 315 2.11 -22.57 -9.93
N ALA A 316 1.54 -21.36 -9.95
CA ALA A 316 2.01 -20.23 -9.15
C ALA A 316 1.66 -20.33 -7.64
N LEU A 317 0.80 -21.26 -7.24
CA LEU A 317 0.17 -21.29 -5.91
C LEU A 317 0.92 -22.02 -4.77
N PRO A 318 2.16 -22.58 -4.94
CA PRO A 318 2.97 -22.87 -3.75
C PRO A 318 4.46 -22.48 -3.83
N ALA A 319 4.93 -21.74 -4.84
CA ALA A 319 6.35 -21.35 -4.89
C ALA A 319 6.70 -20.25 -3.86
N ALA A 320 5.76 -19.37 -3.50
CA ALA A 320 5.98 -18.30 -2.51
C ALA A 320 6.21 -18.82 -1.08
N GLY A 321 5.73 -20.03 -0.75
CA GLY A 321 5.97 -20.66 0.54
C GLY A 321 7.32 -21.39 0.66
N ALA A 322 7.93 -21.78 -0.46
CA ALA A 322 9.14 -22.61 -0.46
C ALA A 322 10.44 -21.80 -0.46
N VAL A 323 10.45 -20.57 -1.01
CA VAL A 323 11.68 -19.74 -1.06
C VAL A 323 12.06 -19.18 0.31
N ALA A 324 11.13 -19.08 1.26
CA ALA A 324 11.42 -18.66 2.63
C ALA A 324 12.20 -19.71 3.46
N ALA A 325 12.22 -20.99 3.05
CA ALA A 325 12.96 -22.05 3.75
C ALA A 325 14.37 -22.31 3.17
N GLY A 326 14.68 -21.78 1.98
CA GLY A 326 15.96 -22.02 1.29
C GLY A 326 17.03 -20.91 1.44
N ALA A 327 16.70 -19.78 2.05
CA ALA A 327 17.59 -18.61 2.13
C ALA A 327 18.50 -18.57 3.39
N VAL A 328 18.65 -19.69 4.11
CA VAL A 328 19.57 -19.82 5.25
C VAL A 328 20.60 -20.92 4.96
N ALA A 329 21.38 -20.78 3.88
CA ALA A 329 22.54 -21.65 3.65
C ALA A 329 23.56 -21.10 2.64
N PHE A 330 23.76 -19.78 2.54
CA PHE A 330 24.94 -19.24 1.83
C PHE A 330 25.38 -17.92 2.47
N ALA A 331 25.91 -18.01 3.68
CA ALA A 331 26.79 -17.00 4.24
C ALA A 331 27.79 -17.70 5.16
N ALA A 332 29.08 -17.39 4.96
CA ALA A 332 30.28 -17.84 5.68
C ALA A 332 30.98 -19.09 5.12
N THR A 333 31.85 -18.87 4.13
CA THR A 333 33.19 -19.48 4.07
C THR A 333 34.14 -18.54 3.31
N ASP A 334 34.44 -17.39 3.91
CA ASP A 334 35.68 -16.66 3.61
C ASP A 334 36.64 -16.88 4.78
N ALA A 335 37.37 -18.00 4.71
CA ALA A 335 38.62 -18.24 5.42
C ALA A 335 39.30 -19.45 4.76
N VAL A 336 40.00 -19.20 3.67
CA VAL A 336 41.03 -20.11 3.17
C VAL A 336 42.31 -19.81 3.94
N PRO A 337 42.87 -20.80 4.64
CA PRO A 337 44.30 -21.02 4.57
C PRO A 337 44.59 -22.39 3.95
N THR A 338 45.65 -22.36 3.15
CA THR A 338 46.32 -23.45 2.46
C THR A 338 46.78 -24.57 3.39
N ASP A 339 46.59 -25.80 2.91
CA ASP A 339 47.49 -26.97 3.00
C ASP A 339 46.87 -28.24 3.59
N GLY A 340 47.01 -29.34 2.85
CA GLY A 340 46.98 -30.70 3.41
C GLY A 340 45.77 -31.55 3.01
N TRP A 341 46.07 -32.69 2.42
CA TRP A 341 45.12 -33.71 1.97
C TRP A 341 44.38 -34.41 3.12
N GLY A 342 43.11 -34.75 2.86
CA GLY A 342 42.46 -35.98 3.35
C GLY A 342 41.55 -35.84 4.59
N ALA A 343 40.23 -35.86 4.36
CA ALA A 343 39.31 -36.89 4.89
C ALA A 343 37.84 -36.43 4.75
N ALA A 344 37.01 -37.36 4.30
CA ALA A 344 35.57 -37.26 4.17
C ALA A 344 34.84 -37.12 5.52
N LEU A 345 33.71 -36.43 5.52
CA LEU A 345 32.55 -36.82 6.31
C LEU A 345 31.25 -36.23 5.73
N ALA A 346 30.31 -37.13 5.52
CA ALA A 346 28.97 -36.90 5.00
C ALA A 346 28.02 -36.37 6.06
N VAL A 347 27.10 -35.48 5.68
CA VAL A 347 25.75 -35.40 6.27
C VAL A 347 24.77 -35.11 5.14
N GLY A 348 23.80 -36.02 4.97
CA GLY A 348 22.93 -36.11 3.82
C GLY A 348 21.77 -35.11 3.80
N LEU A 349 21.29 -34.86 2.58
CA LEU A 349 19.93 -34.38 2.34
C LEU A 349 19.21 -35.40 1.45
N ALA A 350 18.16 -35.97 2.04
CA ALA A 350 17.26 -36.92 1.43
C ALA A 350 16.58 -36.29 0.20
N GLY A 351 16.50 -37.09 -0.86
CA GLY A 351 15.89 -36.70 -2.11
C GLY A 351 14.37 -36.66 -2.07
N THR A 352 13.81 -35.83 -2.93
CA THR A 352 12.48 -36.01 -3.50
C THR A 352 12.63 -35.89 -5.02
N VAL A 353 12.77 -37.06 -5.65
CA VAL A 353 12.72 -37.22 -7.11
C VAL A 353 11.25 -37.11 -7.54
N PHE A 354 10.87 -36.03 -8.21
CA PHE A 354 9.64 -36.02 -9.02
C PHE A 354 9.98 -36.59 -10.40
N GLY A 355 9.47 -37.79 -10.67
CA GLY A 355 9.59 -38.48 -11.94
C GLY A 355 8.82 -37.75 -13.04
N LEU A 356 9.56 -37.28 -14.06
CA LEU A 356 9.01 -36.90 -15.35
C LEU A 356 8.77 -38.17 -16.18
N GLY A 357 7.49 -38.54 -16.31
CA GLY A 357 7.04 -39.53 -17.27
C GLY A 357 7.19 -39.02 -18.69
N LEU A 358 8.19 -39.55 -19.40
CA LEU A 358 8.34 -39.46 -20.86
C LEU A 358 7.25 -40.29 -21.54
N TRP A 359 6.24 -39.63 -22.10
CA TRP A 359 5.29 -40.24 -23.04
C TRP A 359 5.82 -40.04 -24.47
N GLN A 360 6.46 -41.08 -25.01
CA GLN A 360 6.85 -41.14 -26.42
C GLN A 360 5.64 -41.50 -27.29
N SER A 361 5.21 -40.57 -28.15
CA SER A 361 4.33 -40.91 -29.28
C SER A 361 5.19 -41.37 -30.47
N LYS A 362 5.03 -42.62 -30.90
CA LYS A 362 5.53 -43.10 -32.19
C LYS A 362 4.42 -42.91 -33.23
N ARG A 363 4.58 -41.93 -34.12
CA ARG A 363 3.94 -41.91 -35.44
C ARG A 363 4.79 -42.74 -36.39
N GLY A 364 4.18 -43.74 -37.01
CA GLY A 364 4.71 -44.45 -38.18
C GLY A 364 3.61 -44.51 -39.23
N LEU A 365 3.57 -43.51 -40.12
CA LEU A 365 2.86 -43.58 -41.40
C LEU A 365 3.82 -44.17 -42.43
N LYS A 366 3.43 -45.25 -43.10
CA LYS A 366 3.99 -45.64 -44.41
C LYS A 366 2.83 -45.82 -45.39
N ILE A 367 3.07 -45.28 -46.58
CA ILE A 367 2.18 -45.18 -47.74
C ILE A 367 2.17 -46.53 -48.50
N LEU A 368 1.00 -46.82 -49.07
CA LEU A 368 0.57 -47.70 -50.18
C LEU A 368 1.66 -48.15 -51.20
N PRO A 369 1.45 -49.23 -52.00
CA PRO A 369 0.24 -49.60 -52.76
C PRO A 369 -0.65 -50.70 -52.17
#